data_AF-D6V303-F1
#
_entry.id   AF-D6V303-F1
#
_cell.length_a   1.000
_cell.length_b   1.000
_cell.length_c   1.000
_cell.angle_alpha   90.00
_cell.angle_beta   90.00
_cell.angle_gamma   90.00
#
_symmetry.space_group_name_H-M   'P 1'
#
loop_
_entity.id
_entity.type
_entity.pdbx_description
1 polymer ?
#
loop_
_entity_poly.entity_id
_entity_poly.type
_entity_poly.pdbx_seq_one_letter_code
_entity_poly.pdbx_strand_id
1 'polypeptide(L)'
;MKKLDPGLSAIGLLVLFAALACMLAVSLPLVKSDPSVHTSDWLGFSGSIIGALIALTAAMIAIKPVKSQLAEMTRQNDHVSHERLCDRAAKLTNELSLITTVAAKIDVVQIAMADVNVDAVDKTVAFAAYEQACDELNDCVKDLQVARGFVWGTSQQQANRDHFIDTCLTVSSASMRYATKVRMQTRLASIIAKNEVADFEKCRGRVWQGIPKIHSDLQIALARTRSFISRLEERLFDE
;
A
#
# COMPACT_ATOMS: atom_id res chain seq x y z
N MET A 1 -27.66 -10.25 14.35
CA MET A 1 -27.12 -11.59 14.70
C MET A 1 -25.83 -11.79 13.92
N LYS A 2 -24.66 -11.79 14.57
CA LYS A 2 -23.38 -12.04 13.90
C LYS A 2 -23.35 -13.51 13.47
N LYS A 3 -23.23 -13.78 12.16
CA LYS A 3 -23.01 -15.14 11.66
C LYS A 3 -21.65 -15.60 12.18
N LEU A 4 -21.64 -16.68 12.96
CA LEU A 4 -20.40 -17.34 13.37
C LEU A 4 -19.71 -17.87 12.12
N ASP A 5 -18.42 -17.54 11.95
CA ASP A 5 -17.62 -18.05 10.84
C ASP A 5 -17.64 -19.59 10.85
N PRO A 6 -17.95 -20.26 9.72
CA PRO A 6 -18.09 -21.72 9.65
C PRO A 6 -16.87 -22.46 10.20
N GLY A 7 -15.66 -21.91 10.00
CA GLY A 7 -14.41 -22.47 10.52
C GLY A 7 -14.27 -22.39 12.04
N LEU A 8 -14.80 -21.33 12.66
CA LEU A 8 -14.80 -21.18 14.12
C LEU A 8 -15.76 -22.18 14.78
N SER A 9 -16.88 -22.48 14.13
CA SER A 9 -17.81 -23.52 14.55
C SER A 9 -17.18 -24.92 14.47
N ALA A 10 -16.43 -25.22 13.40
CA ALA A 10 -15.79 -26.52 13.22
C ALA A 10 -14.66 -26.78 14.24
N ILE A 11 -13.80 -25.78 14.48
CA ILE A 11 -12.74 -25.85 15.50
C ILE A 11 -13.37 -25.95 16.90
N GLY A 12 -14.40 -25.14 17.18
CA GLY A 12 -15.13 -25.19 18.45
C GLY A 12 -15.74 -26.57 18.74
N LEU A 13 -16.31 -27.22 17.72
CA LEU A 13 -16.85 -28.57 17.84
C LEU A 13 -15.75 -29.59 18.14
N LEU A 14 -14.59 -29.50 17.48
CA LEU A 14 -13.45 -30.39 17.67
C LEU A 14 -12.86 -30.27 19.08
N VAL A 15 -12.72 -29.05 19.58
CA VAL A 15 -12.29 -28.77 20.96
C VAL A 15 -13.31 -29.29 21.98
N LEU A 16 -14.61 -29.11 21.72
CA LEU A 16 -15.68 -29.62 22.57
C LEU A 16 -15.63 -31.16 22.66
N PHE A 17 -15.47 -31.85 21.53
CA PHE A 17 -15.36 -33.31 21.50
C PHE A 17 -14.10 -33.82 22.21
N ALA A 18 -12.96 -33.14 22.04
CA ALA A 18 -11.73 -33.48 22.77
C ALA A 18 -11.89 -33.27 24.28
N ALA A 19 -12.53 -32.18 24.70
CA ALA A 19 -12.81 -31.89 26.10
C ALA A 19 -13.76 -32.93 26.71
N LEU A 20 -14.84 -33.31 26.01
CA LEU A 20 -15.77 -34.37 26.41
C LEU A 20 -15.06 -35.73 26.53
N ALA A 21 -14.18 -36.07 25.58
CA ALA A 21 -13.40 -37.30 25.63
C ALA A 21 -12.48 -37.33 26.86
N CYS A 22 -11.77 -36.25 27.17
CA CYS A 22 -10.98 -36.13 28.39
C CYS A 22 -11.84 -36.21 29.66
N MET A 23 -13.01 -35.56 29.67
CA MET A 23 -13.91 -35.58 30.83
C MET A 23 -14.47 -36.98 31.10
N LEU A 24 -14.91 -37.68 30.06
CA LEU A 24 -15.45 -39.03 30.15
C LEU A 24 -14.36 -40.05 30.52
N ALA A 25 -13.14 -39.91 29.99
CA ALA A 25 -12.05 -40.83 30.25
C ALA A 25 -11.36 -40.62 31.61
N VAL A 26 -11.30 -39.39 32.12
CA VAL A 26 -10.51 -39.03 33.32
C VAL A 26 -11.40 -38.63 34.49
N SER A 27 -12.36 -37.74 34.28
CA SER A 27 -13.11 -37.10 35.37
C SER A 27 -14.21 -37.98 35.96
N LEU A 28 -14.93 -38.74 35.13
CA LEU A 28 -16.01 -39.62 35.61
C LEU A 28 -15.51 -40.77 36.51
N PRO A 29 -14.42 -41.47 36.18
CA PRO A 29 -13.89 -42.54 37.03
C PRO A 29 -13.35 -42.03 38.38
N LEU A 30 -12.74 -40.83 38.40
CA LEU A 30 -12.16 -40.23 39.60
C LEU A 30 -13.21 -39.74 40.62
N VAL A 31 -14.40 -39.33 40.18
CA VAL A 31 -15.46 -38.81 41.07
C VAL A 31 -16.31 -39.94 41.67
N LYS A 32 -16.34 -41.12 41.04
CA LYS A 32 -17.14 -42.28 41.51
C LYS A 32 -16.38 -43.31 42.34
N SER A 33 -15.06 -43.16 42.53
CA SER A 33 -14.25 -44.14 43.25
C SER A 33 -14.38 -43.99 44.78
N ASP A 34 -15.43 -44.57 45.37
CA ASP A 34 -15.47 -44.89 46.80
C ASP A 34 -15.13 -46.38 47.04
N PRO A 35 -14.67 -46.79 48.24
CA PRO A 35 -13.85 -47.98 48.39
C PRO A 35 -14.65 -49.28 48.51
N SER A 36 -14.88 -49.95 47.38
CA SER A 36 -14.63 -51.38 47.18
C SER A 36 -14.91 -51.71 45.71
N VAL A 37 -13.88 -52.08 44.95
CA VAL A 37 -13.99 -52.32 43.49
C VAL A 37 -15.03 -53.41 43.22
N HIS A 38 -16.20 -53.04 42.70
CA HIS A 38 -17.21 -53.99 42.26
C HIS A 38 -17.09 -54.23 40.75
N THR A 39 -17.40 -55.45 40.31
CA THR A 39 -17.38 -55.82 38.88
C THR A 39 -18.34 -54.97 38.03
N SER A 40 -19.33 -54.31 38.64
CA SER A 40 -20.20 -53.32 37.99
C SER A 40 -19.49 -52.04 37.56
N ASP A 41 -18.38 -51.65 38.22
CA ASP A 41 -17.61 -50.44 37.87
C ASP A 41 -16.82 -50.61 36.56
N TRP A 42 -16.47 -51.85 36.22
CA TRP A 42 -15.84 -52.18 34.94
C TRP A 42 -16.76 -51.92 33.75
N LEU A 43 -18.09 -52.05 33.93
CA LEU A 43 -19.07 -51.77 32.89
C LEU A 43 -19.22 -50.27 32.63
N GLY A 44 -19.15 -49.45 33.69
CA GLY A 44 -19.09 -47.98 33.57
C GLY A 44 -17.81 -47.51 32.89
N PHE A 45 -16.66 -48.09 33.28
CA PHE A 45 -15.35 -47.77 32.72
C PHE A 45 -15.23 -48.13 31.23
N SER A 46 -15.71 -49.32 30.84
CA SER A 46 -15.74 -49.75 29.45
C SER A 46 -16.66 -48.87 28.59
N GLY A 47 -17.83 -48.45 29.11
CA GLY A 47 -18.70 -47.48 28.44
C GLY A 47 -18.04 -46.13 28.19
N SER A 48 -17.32 -45.59 29.19
CA SER A 48 -16.55 -44.34 29.03
C SER A 48 -15.38 -44.47 28.05
N ILE A 49 -14.68 -45.59 28.04
CA ILE A 49 -13.59 -45.85 27.07
C ILE A 49 -14.13 -45.96 25.64
N ILE A 50 -15.24 -46.67 25.45
CA ILE A 50 -15.88 -46.80 24.13
C ILE A 50 -16.37 -45.42 23.66
N GLY A 51 -16.99 -44.62 24.55
CA GLY A 51 -17.38 -43.24 24.25
C GLY A 51 -16.21 -42.35 23.85
N ALA A 52 -15.08 -42.46 24.56
CA ALA A 52 -13.85 -41.72 24.24
C ALA A 52 -13.24 -42.16 22.89
N LEU A 53 -13.26 -43.46 22.59
CA LEU A 53 -12.80 -44.00 21.29
C LEU A 53 -13.66 -43.54 20.12
N ILE A 54 -14.98 -43.48 20.30
CA ILE A 54 -15.92 -42.96 19.29
C ILE A 54 -15.70 -41.45 19.09
N ALA A 55 -15.52 -40.68 20.17
CA ALA A 55 -15.20 -39.26 20.08
C ALA A 55 -13.86 -39.00 19.37
N LEU A 56 -12.83 -39.81 19.64
CA LEU A 56 -11.52 -39.73 19.00
C LEU A 56 -11.57 -40.06 17.50
N THR A 57 -12.34 -41.09 17.13
CA THR A 57 -12.55 -41.44 15.71
C THR A 57 -13.35 -40.37 14.97
N ALA A 58 -14.39 -39.81 15.59
CA ALA A 58 -15.11 -38.66 15.04
C ALA A 58 -14.20 -37.44 14.84
N ALA A 59 -13.34 -37.14 15.81
CA ALA A 59 -12.34 -36.07 15.71
C ALA A 59 -11.34 -36.32 14.56
N MET A 60 -10.86 -37.55 14.39
CA MET A 60 -9.97 -37.91 13.27
C MET A 60 -10.63 -37.73 11.89
N ILE A 61 -11.92 -38.09 11.76
CA ILE A 61 -12.67 -37.90 10.51
C ILE A 61 -12.86 -36.41 10.20
N ALA A 62 -13.08 -35.58 11.23
CA ALA A 62 -13.26 -34.13 11.09
C ALA A 62 -11.98 -33.36 10.69
N ILE A 63 -10.78 -33.93 10.83
CA ILE A 63 -9.52 -33.27 10.46
C ILE A 63 -9.43 -33.01 8.94
N LYS A 64 -9.88 -33.96 8.11
CA LYS A 64 -9.83 -33.82 6.64
C LYS A 64 -10.59 -32.58 6.12
N PRO A 65 -11.88 -32.36 6.44
CA PRO A 65 -12.60 -31.19 5.99
C PRO A 65 -12.03 -29.89 6.57
N VAL A 66 -11.55 -29.89 7.82
CA VAL A 66 -10.90 -28.70 8.42
C VAL A 66 -9.62 -28.33 7.67
N LYS A 67 -8.80 -29.32 7.28
CA LYS A 67 -7.61 -29.07 6.44
C LYS A 67 -7.97 -28.50 5.07
N SER A 68 -9.00 -29.03 4.42
CA SER A 68 -9.48 -28.52 3.13
C SER A 68 -10.03 -27.08 3.25
N GLN A 69 -10.77 -26.77 4.32
CA GLN A 69 -11.26 -25.42 4.58
C GLN A 69 -10.13 -24.44 4.88
N LEU A 70 -9.10 -24.85 5.63
CA LEU A 70 -7.91 -24.04 5.89
C LEU A 70 -7.10 -23.79 4.62
N ALA A 71 -6.94 -24.80 3.76
CA ALA A 71 -6.27 -24.65 2.47
C ALA A 71 -7.02 -23.66 1.56
N GLU A 72 -8.35 -23.77 1.47
CA GLU A 72 -9.17 -22.86 0.67
C GLU A 72 -9.14 -21.42 1.22
N MET A 73 -9.23 -21.23 2.55
CA MET A 73 -9.07 -19.91 3.17
C MET A 73 -7.68 -19.31 2.92
N THR A 74 -6.64 -20.15 2.95
CA THR A 74 -5.27 -19.71 2.65
C THR A 74 -5.15 -19.26 1.20
N ARG A 75 -5.72 -20.04 0.26
CA ARG A 75 -5.75 -19.71 -1.17
C ARG A 75 -6.49 -18.41 -1.45
N GLN A 76 -7.67 -18.21 -0.85
CA GLN A 76 -8.43 -16.96 -0.98
C GLN A 76 -7.66 -15.76 -0.40
N ASN A 77 -7.00 -15.95 0.74
CA ASN A 77 -6.18 -14.90 1.35
C ASN A 77 -4.94 -14.58 0.51
N ASP A 78 -4.30 -15.57 -0.11
CA ASP A 78 -3.16 -15.37 -1.01
C ASP A 78 -3.59 -14.63 -2.29
N HIS A 79 -4.76 -14.94 -2.88
CA HIS A 79 -5.32 -14.17 -4.00
C HIS A 79 -5.60 -12.70 -3.65
N VAL A 80 -6.24 -12.44 -2.51
CA VAL A 80 -6.49 -11.05 -2.04
C VAL A 80 -5.18 -10.32 -1.79
N SER A 81 -4.16 -11.02 -1.26
CA SER A 81 -2.84 -10.45 -1.04
C SER A 81 -2.12 -10.13 -2.35
N HIS A 82 -2.24 -11.00 -3.35
CA HIS A 82 -1.71 -10.77 -4.71
C HIS A 82 -2.34 -9.54 -5.35
N GLU A 83 -3.67 -9.42 -5.34
CA GLU A 83 -4.38 -8.27 -5.91
C GLU A 83 -3.95 -6.95 -5.26
N ARG A 84 -3.84 -6.93 -3.92
CA ARG A 84 -3.36 -5.75 -3.17
C ARG A 84 -1.93 -5.37 -3.52
N LEU A 85 -1.05 -6.34 -3.75
CA LEU A 85 0.34 -6.07 -4.14
C LEU A 85 0.44 -5.57 -5.58
N CYS A 86 -0.38 -6.10 -6.49
CA CYS A 86 -0.48 -5.63 -7.87
C CYS A 86 -0.98 -4.17 -7.93
N ASP A 87 -2.06 -3.85 -7.21
CA ASP A 87 -2.57 -2.47 -7.08
C ASP A 87 -1.49 -1.54 -6.49
N ARG A 88 -0.78 -2.00 -5.44
CA ARG A 88 0.35 -1.27 -4.85
C ARG A 88 1.47 -1.00 -5.86
N ALA A 89 1.83 -1.99 -6.68
CA ALA A 89 2.86 -1.85 -7.70
C ALA A 89 2.45 -0.87 -8.81
N ALA A 90 1.18 -0.90 -9.21
CA ALA A 90 0.61 0.04 -10.17
C ALA A 90 0.67 1.48 -9.64
N LYS A 91 0.28 1.71 -8.38
CA LYS A 91 0.36 3.02 -7.72
C LYS A 91 1.79 3.56 -7.62
N LEU A 92 2.76 2.71 -7.24
CA LEU A 92 4.18 3.09 -7.21
C LEU A 92 4.72 3.47 -8.60
N THR A 93 4.32 2.71 -9.62
CA THR A 93 4.71 2.99 -11.02
C THR A 93 4.10 4.30 -11.52
N ASN A 94 2.82 4.53 -11.22
CA ASN A 94 2.13 5.77 -11.56
C ASN A 94 2.80 6.98 -10.89
N GLU A 95 3.12 6.91 -9.60
CA GLU A 95 3.80 7.98 -8.88
C GLU A 95 5.19 8.28 -9.48
N LEU A 96 5.95 7.25 -9.82
CA LEU A 96 7.23 7.41 -10.51
C LEU A 96 7.08 8.15 -11.84
N SER A 97 6.07 7.78 -12.63
CA SER A 97 5.75 8.45 -13.91
C SER A 97 5.32 9.90 -13.71
N LEU A 98 4.57 10.22 -12.65
CA LEU A 98 4.18 11.60 -12.33
C LEU A 98 5.40 12.45 -11.97
N ILE A 99 6.33 11.92 -11.16
CA ILE A 99 7.55 12.64 -10.78
C ILE A 99 8.41 12.98 -11.99
N THR A 100 8.62 12.03 -12.90
CA THR A 100 9.39 12.27 -14.13
C THR A 100 8.67 13.25 -15.05
N THR A 101 7.34 13.17 -15.15
CA THR A 101 6.51 14.11 -15.92
C THR A 101 6.62 15.53 -15.36
N VAL A 102 6.50 15.71 -14.04
CA VAL A 102 6.65 17.02 -13.38
C VAL A 102 8.05 17.58 -13.61
N ALA A 103 9.11 16.76 -13.51
CA ALA A 103 10.47 17.20 -13.79
C ALA A 103 10.61 17.72 -15.24
N ALA A 104 10.09 16.97 -16.21
CA ALA A 104 10.10 17.39 -17.62
C ALA A 104 9.30 18.68 -17.84
N LYS A 105 8.14 18.85 -17.21
CA LYS A 105 7.34 20.09 -17.31
C LYS A 105 8.03 21.29 -16.67
N ILE A 106 8.79 21.11 -15.59
CA ILE A 106 9.61 22.18 -15.00
C ILE A 106 10.67 22.66 -16.00
N ASP A 107 11.29 21.76 -16.76
CA ASP A 107 12.26 22.15 -17.80
C ASP A 107 11.58 22.85 -18.99
N VAL A 108 10.39 22.42 -19.40
CA VAL A 108 9.61 23.11 -20.43
C VAL A 108 9.28 24.55 -19.99
N VAL A 109 8.87 24.74 -18.72
CA VAL A 109 8.63 26.07 -18.15
C VAL A 109 9.91 26.90 -18.13
N GLN A 110 11.06 26.31 -17.80
CA GLN A 110 12.34 27.01 -17.83
C GLN A 110 12.70 27.49 -19.24
N ILE A 111 12.55 26.64 -20.25
CA ILE A 111 12.82 26.98 -21.66
C ILE A 111 11.89 28.12 -22.09
N ALA A 112 10.58 27.98 -21.85
CA ALA A 112 9.61 29.01 -22.21
C ALA A 112 9.85 30.33 -21.44
N MET A 113 10.29 30.26 -20.18
CA MET A 113 10.66 31.44 -19.39
C MET A 113 11.86 32.19 -20.00
N ALA A 114 12.85 31.46 -20.50
CA ALA A 114 14.01 32.04 -21.17
C ALA A 114 13.61 32.76 -22.47
N ASP A 115 12.72 32.17 -23.26
CA ASP A 115 12.22 32.76 -24.51
C ASP A 115 11.46 34.08 -24.28
N VAL A 116 10.69 34.18 -23.20
CA VAL A 116 10.00 35.41 -22.80
C VAL A 116 10.98 36.52 -22.38
N ASN A 117 12.15 36.14 -21.85
CA ASN A 117 13.14 37.09 -21.34
C ASN A 117 14.12 37.60 -22.42
N VAL A 118 14.24 36.89 -23.54
CA VAL A 118 14.94 37.40 -24.73
C VAL A 118 14.09 38.51 -25.35
N ASP A 119 14.70 39.58 -25.88
CA ASP A 119 14.01 40.60 -26.68
C ASP A 119 13.56 40.02 -28.04
N ALA A 120 12.70 38.99 -27.98
CA ALA A 120 12.10 38.35 -29.12
C ALA A 120 11.17 39.34 -29.84
N VAL A 121 11.16 39.26 -31.17
CA VAL A 121 10.35 40.11 -32.06
C VAL A 121 8.86 39.93 -31.81
N ASP A 122 8.43 38.80 -31.23
CA ASP A 122 7.04 38.53 -30.86
C ASP A 122 6.91 38.00 -29.41
N LYS A 123 6.96 38.93 -28.44
CA LYS A 123 6.76 38.63 -27.01
C LYS A 123 5.39 38.04 -26.70
N THR A 124 4.39 38.26 -27.56
CA THR A 124 3.02 37.76 -27.35
C THR A 124 2.96 36.25 -27.50
N VAL A 125 3.58 35.71 -28.55
CA VAL A 125 3.64 34.26 -28.81
C VAL A 125 4.47 33.56 -27.74
N ALA A 126 5.63 34.11 -27.38
CA ALA A 126 6.47 33.53 -26.32
C ALA A 126 5.75 33.51 -24.96
N PHE A 127 5.01 34.58 -24.64
CA PHE A 127 4.24 34.64 -23.41
C PHE A 127 3.08 33.63 -23.38
N ALA A 128 2.35 33.47 -24.48
CA ALA A 128 1.28 32.47 -24.58
C ALA A 128 1.80 31.04 -24.39
N ALA A 129 2.96 30.71 -24.99
CA ALA A 129 3.61 29.42 -24.79
C ALA A 129 4.05 29.20 -23.33
N TYR A 130 4.53 30.26 -22.67
CA TYR A 130 4.88 30.21 -21.26
C TYR A 130 3.67 30.02 -20.32
N GLU A 131 2.56 30.72 -20.56
CA GLU A 131 1.31 30.53 -19.80
C GLU A 131 0.83 29.07 -19.95
N GLN A 132 0.80 28.53 -21.17
CA GLN A 132 0.44 27.13 -21.41
C GLN A 132 1.36 26.16 -20.65
N ALA A 133 2.67 26.37 -20.68
CA ALA A 133 3.62 25.51 -19.95
C ALA A 133 3.39 25.56 -18.43
N CYS A 134 3.03 26.73 -17.88
CA CYS A 134 2.72 26.88 -16.47
C CYS A 134 1.44 26.13 -16.07
N ASP A 135 0.40 26.20 -16.91
CA ASP A 135 -0.86 25.50 -16.68
C ASP A 135 -0.65 23.98 -16.71
N GLU A 136 0.08 23.47 -17.72
CA GLU A 136 0.42 22.04 -17.82
C GLU A 136 1.25 21.55 -16.62
N LEU A 137 2.22 22.35 -16.16
CA LEU A 137 2.99 22.03 -14.94
C LEU A 137 2.06 21.97 -13.72
N ASN A 138 1.18 22.94 -13.56
CA ASN A 138 0.27 23.01 -12.42
C ASN A 138 -0.69 21.81 -12.39
N ASP A 139 -1.23 21.39 -13.53
CA ASP A 139 -2.08 20.21 -13.60
C ASP A 139 -1.31 18.93 -13.25
N CYS A 140 -0.07 18.76 -13.76
CA CYS A 140 0.78 17.63 -13.38
C CYS A 140 1.12 17.61 -11.87
N VAL A 141 1.32 18.79 -11.26
CA VAL A 141 1.59 18.90 -9.83
C VAL A 141 0.33 18.61 -9.00
N LYS A 142 -0.87 18.99 -9.46
CA LYS A 142 -2.13 18.58 -8.81
C LYS A 142 -2.31 17.07 -8.85
N ASP A 143 -2.02 16.42 -9.97
CA ASP A 143 -2.09 14.96 -10.09
C ASP A 143 -1.11 14.27 -9.11
N LEU A 144 0.11 14.82 -9.00
CA LEU A 144 1.08 14.37 -8.00
C LEU A 144 0.58 14.60 -6.55
N GLN A 145 -0.12 15.70 -6.29
CA GLN A 145 -0.74 15.97 -4.99
C GLN A 145 -1.88 15.01 -4.68
N VAL A 146 -2.70 14.63 -5.66
CA VAL A 146 -3.74 13.60 -5.48
C VAL A 146 -3.11 12.25 -5.14
N ALA A 147 -1.99 11.92 -5.78
CA ALA A 147 -1.23 10.71 -5.45
C ALA A 147 -0.68 10.71 -4.00
N ARG A 148 -0.57 11.89 -3.34
CA ARG A 148 -0.04 12.03 -1.98
C ARG A 148 -0.74 11.13 -0.95
N GLY A 149 -2.03 10.84 -1.12
CA GLY A 149 -2.80 10.02 -0.17
C GLY A 149 -2.34 8.55 -0.07
N PHE A 150 -1.61 8.05 -1.06
CA PHE A 150 -1.05 6.69 -1.02
C PHE A 150 0.24 6.65 -0.17
N VAL A 151 0.23 5.78 0.85
CA VAL A 151 1.33 5.66 1.81
C VAL A 151 2.24 4.48 1.44
N TRP A 152 3.53 4.75 1.29
CA TRP A 152 4.55 3.74 1.05
C TRP A 152 5.87 4.11 1.71
N GLY A 153 6.76 3.12 1.85
CA GLY A 153 8.09 3.33 2.42
C GLY A 153 8.10 3.58 3.93
N THR A 154 9.28 3.97 4.43
CA THR A 154 9.49 4.37 5.83
C THR A 154 8.99 5.79 6.09
N SER A 155 8.83 6.18 7.36
CA SER A 155 8.45 7.55 7.73
C SER A 155 9.41 8.59 7.14
N GLN A 156 10.70 8.27 7.03
CA GLN A 156 11.68 9.15 6.39
C GLN A 156 11.46 9.29 4.89
N GLN A 157 11.11 8.21 4.19
CA GLN A 157 10.81 8.25 2.75
C GLN A 157 9.55 9.08 2.48
N GLN A 158 8.53 8.93 3.33
CA GLN A 158 7.31 9.73 3.27
C GLN A 158 7.59 11.21 3.52
N ALA A 159 8.42 11.54 4.52
CA ALA A 159 8.83 12.93 4.77
C ALA A 159 9.61 13.54 3.58
N ASN A 160 10.52 12.77 2.96
CA ASN A 160 11.23 13.23 1.76
C ASN A 160 10.27 13.49 0.59
N ARG A 161 9.33 12.57 0.38
CA ARG A 161 8.31 12.65 -0.66
C ARG A 161 7.42 13.88 -0.46
N ASP A 162 6.92 14.09 0.75
CA ASP A 162 6.08 15.24 1.09
C ASP A 162 6.84 16.55 0.86
N HIS A 163 8.09 16.64 1.33
CA HIS A 163 8.93 17.79 1.09
C HIS A 163 9.14 18.09 -0.40
N PHE A 164 9.29 17.04 -1.21
CA PHE A 164 9.42 17.18 -2.66
C PHE A 164 8.14 17.68 -3.31
N ILE A 165 6.98 17.11 -2.96
CA ILE A 165 5.68 17.55 -3.48
C ILE A 165 5.45 19.03 -3.13
N ASP A 166 5.74 19.43 -1.88
CA ASP A 166 5.62 20.82 -1.44
C ASP A 166 6.60 21.75 -2.20
N THR A 167 7.79 21.25 -2.56
CA THR A 167 8.75 21.99 -3.39
C THR A 167 8.24 22.13 -4.82
N CYS A 168 7.65 21.10 -5.43
CA CYS A 168 7.02 21.17 -6.75
C CYS A 168 5.86 22.16 -6.78
N LEU A 169 5.01 22.17 -5.74
CA LEU A 169 3.94 23.17 -5.57
C LEU A 169 4.51 24.59 -5.48
N THR A 170 5.63 24.77 -4.79
CA THR A 170 6.31 26.06 -4.69
C THR A 170 6.86 26.51 -6.04
N VAL A 171 7.44 25.61 -6.84
CA VAL A 171 7.92 25.91 -8.21
C VAL A 171 6.77 26.31 -9.11
N SER A 172 5.68 25.54 -9.13
CA SER A 172 4.49 25.86 -9.94
C SER A 172 3.85 27.19 -9.53
N SER A 173 3.78 27.48 -8.23
CA SER A 173 3.29 28.78 -7.74
C SER A 173 4.23 29.92 -8.15
N ALA A 174 5.55 29.71 -8.15
CA ALA A 174 6.51 30.71 -8.59
C ALA A 174 6.40 31.01 -10.09
N SER A 175 6.20 29.99 -10.93
CA SER A 175 6.01 30.19 -12.37
C SER A 175 4.71 30.96 -12.67
N MET A 176 3.60 30.64 -12.00
CA MET A 176 2.34 31.39 -12.15
C MET A 176 2.45 32.85 -11.70
N ARG A 177 3.19 33.13 -10.61
CA ARG A 177 3.45 34.51 -10.17
C ARG A 177 4.26 35.29 -11.22
N TYR A 178 5.26 34.66 -11.82
CA TYR A 178 6.01 35.26 -12.91
C TYR A 178 5.11 35.56 -14.12
N ALA A 179 4.27 34.60 -14.54
CA ALA A 179 3.30 34.80 -15.63
C ALA A 179 2.40 36.02 -15.38
N THR A 180 1.84 36.10 -14.17
CA THR A 180 0.96 37.21 -13.76
C THR A 180 1.69 38.55 -13.80
N LYS A 181 2.94 38.61 -13.33
CA LYS A 181 3.74 39.84 -13.30
C LYS A 181 4.16 40.29 -14.70
N VAL A 182 4.55 39.37 -15.57
CA VAL A 182 4.88 39.67 -16.97
C VAL A 182 3.66 40.23 -17.71
N ARG A 183 2.47 39.68 -17.48
CA ARG A 183 1.21 40.17 -18.07
C ARG A 183 0.87 41.61 -17.66
N MET A 184 1.22 42.02 -16.43
CA MET A 184 0.78 43.29 -15.85
C MET A 184 1.65 44.51 -16.21
N GLN A 185 2.88 44.38 -16.73
CA GLN A 185 3.79 45.55 -16.79
C GLN A 185 4.76 45.62 -17.99
N THR A 186 4.80 46.79 -18.65
CA THR A 186 5.60 47.07 -19.86
C THR A 186 6.94 47.81 -19.64
N ARG A 187 7.31 48.26 -18.41
CA ARG A 187 8.56 49.06 -18.20
C ARG A 187 9.37 48.83 -16.90
N LEU A 188 8.76 48.47 -15.77
CA LEU A 188 9.48 48.09 -14.53
C LEU A 188 9.91 46.61 -14.50
N ALA A 189 9.70 45.91 -15.62
CA ALA A 189 9.68 44.46 -15.74
C ALA A 189 11.04 43.80 -15.51
N SER A 190 12.15 44.40 -15.93
CA SER A 190 13.44 43.69 -15.94
C SER A 190 13.97 43.35 -14.53
N ILE A 191 13.80 44.25 -13.56
CA ILE A 191 14.27 44.02 -12.18
C ILE A 191 13.35 43.01 -11.46
N ILE A 192 12.02 43.18 -11.61
CA ILE A 192 11.03 42.29 -10.97
C ILE A 192 11.09 40.88 -11.58
N ALA A 193 11.21 40.79 -12.91
CA ALA A 193 11.40 39.52 -13.62
C ALA A 193 12.67 38.81 -13.17
N LYS A 194 13.78 39.54 -12.99
CA LYS A 194 15.05 38.94 -12.56
C LYS A 194 14.96 38.28 -11.18
N ASN A 195 14.24 38.89 -10.24
CA ASN A 195 14.06 38.30 -8.91
C ASN A 195 13.20 37.03 -8.95
N GLU A 196 12.10 37.04 -9.71
CA GLU A 196 11.23 35.86 -9.84
C GLU A 196 11.92 34.71 -10.60
N VAL A 197 12.71 35.02 -11.64
CA VAL A 197 13.53 34.03 -12.34
C VAL A 197 14.54 33.40 -11.37
N ALA A 198 15.21 34.21 -10.54
CA ALA A 198 16.14 33.70 -9.54
C ALA A 198 15.44 32.80 -8.49
N ASP A 199 14.24 33.18 -8.05
CA ASP A 199 13.43 32.39 -7.13
C ASP A 199 12.97 31.06 -7.77
N PHE A 200 12.55 31.09 -9.04
CA PHE A 200 12.20 29.90 -9.82
C PHE A 200 13.41 28.96 -9.94
N GLU A 201 14.57 29.46 -10.38
CA GLU A 201 15.81 28.69 -10.52
C GLU A 201 16.23 28.05 -9.20
N LYS A 202 16.14 28.79 -8.10
CA LYS A 202 16.42 28.27 -6.76
C LYS A 202 15.47 27.14 -6.37
N CYS A 203 14.17 27.28 -6.63
CA CYS A 203 13.17 26.26 -6.32
C CYS A 203 13.35 25.03 -7.23
N ARG A 204 13.56 25.22 -8.53
CA ARG A 204 13.89 24.15 -9.49
C ARG A 204 15.14 23.38 -9.07
N GLY A 205 16.19 24.07 -8.63
CA GLY A 205 17.40 23.43 -8.12
C GLY A 205 17.13 22.49 -6.93
N ARG A 206 16.23 22.86 -6.02
CA ARG A 206 15.81 21.97 -4.91
C ARG A 206 15.04 20.74 -5.40
N VAL A 207 14.15 20.91 -6.38
CA VAL A 207 13.45 19.77 -7.00
C VAL A 207 14.46 18.79 -7.59
N TRP A 208 15.44 19.29 -8.38
CA TRP A 208 16.49 18.46 -8.98
C TRP A 208 17.38 17.74 -7.97
N GLN A 209 17.63 18.35 -6.81
CA GLN A 209 18.33 17.69 -5.70
C GLN A 209 17.49 16.57 -5.07
N GLY A 210 16.17 16.70 -5.05
CA GLY A 210 15.24 15.71 -4.49
C GLY A 210 14.97 14.50 -5.39
N ILE A 211 14.94 14.69 -6.72
CA ILE A 211 14.56 13.65 -7.69
C ILE A 211 15.36 12.35 -7.52
N PRO A 212 16.72 12.35 -7.49
CA PRO A 212 17.48 11.10 -7.45
C PRO A 212 17.14 10.24 -6.22
N LYS A 213 16.94 10.90 -5.07
CA LYS A 213 16.61 10.23 -3.81
C LYS A 213 15.23 9.57 -3.88
N ILE A 214 14.21 10.31 -4.31
CA ILE A 214 12.84 9.78 -4.38
C ILE A 214 12.72 8.71 -5.47
N HIS A 215 13.37 8.91 -6.61
CA HIS A 215 13.44 7.93 -7.67
C HIS A 215 14.06 6.61 -7.16
N SER A 216 15.18 6.70 -6.43
CA SER A 216 15.81 5.53 -5.80
C SER A 216 14.89 4.85 -4.78
N ASP A 217 14.26 5.64 -3.89
CA ASP A 217 13.34 5.13 -2.87
C ASP A 217 12.14 4.39 -3.50
N LEU A 218 11.55 4.94 -4.56
CA LEU A 218 10.46 4.32 -5.32
C LEU A 218 10.89 3.03 -6.01
N GLN A 219 12.05 3.01 -6.66
CA GLN A 219 12.59 1.82 -7.32
C GLN A 219 12.83 0.69 -6.32
N ILE A 220 13.37 0.99 -5.14
CA ILE A 220 13.55 0.01 -4.06
C ILE A 220 12.20 -0.53 -3.58
N ALA A 221 11.22 0.35 -3.35
CA ALA A 221 9.87 -0.04 -2.93
C ALA A 221 9.16 -0.93 -3.98
N LEU A 222 9.33 -0.60 -5.25
CA LEU A 222 8.79 -1.33 -6.39
C LEU A 222 9.46 -2.70 -6.55
N ALA A 223 10.79 -2.77 -6.48
CA ALA A 223 11.54 -4.03 -6.53
C ALA A 223 11.13 -4.96 -5.37
N ARG A 224 10.99 -4.42 -4.17
CA ARG A 224 10.51 -5.17 -3.00
C ARG A 224 9.09 -5.71 -3.23
N THR A 225 8.19 -4.88 -3.74
CA THR A 225 6.80 -5.28 -4.04
C THR A 225 6.76 -6.40 -5.09
N ARG A 226 7.52 -6.27 -6.18
CA ARG A 226 7.64 -7.31 -7.22
C ARG A 226 8.20 -8.62 -6.68
N SER A 227 9.19 -8.56 -5.79
CA SER A 227 9.73 -9.78 -5.17
C SER A 227 8.69 -10.52 -4.31
N PHE A 228 7.77 -9.81 -3.66
CA PHE A 228 6.68 -10.43 -2.91
C PHE A 228 5.62 -11.02 -3.83
N ILE A 229 5.31 -10.34 -4.94
CA ILE A 229 4.40 -10.86 -5.96
C ILE A 229 4.94 -12.17 -6.52
N SER A 230 6.20 -12.22 -6.94
CA SER A 230 6.85 -13.44 -7.48
C SER A 230 6.74 -14.62 -6.51
N ARG A 231 7.04 -14.43 -5.22
CA ARG A 231 6.93 -15.50 -4.20
C ARG A 231 5.49 -15.92 -3.91
N LEU A 232 4.52 -15.04 -4.15
CA LEU A 232 3.10 -15.39 -4.05
C LEU A 232 2.65 -16.17 -5.28
N GLU A 233 3.11 -15.80 -6.46
CA GLU A 233 2.82 -16.49 -7.72
C GLU A 233 3.40 -17.91 -7.71
N GLU A 234 4.65 -18.10 -7.29
CA GLU A 234 5.25 -19.44 -7.08
C GLU A 234 4.35 -20.32 -6.18
N ARG A 235 3.84 -19.78 -5.07
CA ARG A 235 2.95 -20.53 -4.16
C ARG A 235 1.55 -20.80 -4.72
N LEU A 236 1.05 -19.94 -5.60
CA LEU A 236 -0.31 -20.05 -6.14
C LEU A 236 -0.37 -20.92 -7.40
N PHE A 237 0.73 -21.06 -8.14
CA PHE A 237 0.75 -21.67 -9.47
C PHE A 237 1.68 -22.89 -9.62
N ASP A 238 2.57 -23.18 -8.66
CA ASP A 238 3.41 -24.39 -8.67
C ASP A 238 2.77 -25.63 -7.97
N GLU A 239 1.46 -25.58 -7.64
CA GLU A 239 0.64 -26.74 -7.23
C GLU A 239 -0.08 -27.41 -8.41
#